data_AF-A0A430AQF3-F1
#
_entry.id   AF-A0A430AQF3-F1
#
_cell.length_a   1.000
_cell.length_b   1.000
_cell.length_c   1.000
_cell.angle_alpha   90.00
_cell.angle_beta   90.00
_cell.angle_gamma   90.00
#
_symmetry.space_group_name_H-M   'P 1'
#
loop_
_entity.id
_entity.type
_entity.pdbx_description
1 polymer ?
#
loop_
_entity_poly.entity_id
_entity_poly.type
_entity_poly.pdbx_seq_one_letter_code
_entity_poly.pdbx_strand_id
1 'polypeptide(L)'
;MGKNHLEKVRVNGDVLEQHSVYQIKKNWQDFSKWTPSGEVIKVSEYETMTDEIRDNNAKLLESFGEYLEAKEKLSQRVIKRHQENASLFIDDYLLYYGIKTLTTDALEVGAFISDWYVEKFLQVNLLNVSQLGTSMKKFFKFLEEANEIPSSDAEGIRLMIKNAVKQGQLRLENS
;
A
#
# COMPACT_ATOMS: atom_id res chain seq x y z
N MET A 1 10.23 5.74 -27.50
CA MET A 1 11.62 5.45 -27.06
C MET A 1 12.12 6.62 -26.22
N GLY A 2 11.84 6.64 -24.91
CA GLY A 2 12.39 7.65 -24.01
C GLY A 2 13.73 7.17 -23.48
N LYS A 3 14.84 7.71 -24.00
CA LYS A 3 16.18 7.48 -23.44
C LYS A 3 16.30 8.31 -22.17
N ASN A 4 16.26 7.68 -21.00
CA ASN A 4 16.74 8.32 -19.78
C ASN A 4 18.25 8.53 -19.93
N HIS A 5 18.66 9.80 -19.93
CA HIS A 5 20.06 10.21 -19.90
C HIS A 5 20.61 9.90 -18.51
N LEU A 6 21.52 8.92 -18.42
CA LEU A 6 22.29 8.67 -17.21
C LEU A 6 23.37 9.74 -17.12
N GLU A 7 23.23 10.73 -16.23
CA GLU A 7 24.35 11.61 -15.89
C GLU A 7 25.34 10.84 -15.00
N LYS A 8 26.52 10.53 -15.56
CA LYS A 8 27.62 9.93 -14.83
C LYS A 8 28.45 11.05 -14.21
N VAL A 9 28.25 11.32 -12.92
CA VAL A 9 29.17 12.19 -12.16
C VAL A 9 30.37 11.35 -11.72
N ARG A 10 31.59 11.78 -12.06
CA ARG A 10 32.83 11.17 -11.61
C ARG A 10 33.40 11.98 -10.44
N VAL A 11 33.54 11.36 -9.27
CA VAL A 11 34.39 11.85 -8.18
C VAL A 11 35.26 10.67 -7.72
N ASN A 12 36.58 10.82 -7.79
CA ASN A 12 37.59 9.88 -7.28
C ASN A 12 37.52 8.42 -7.81
N GLY A 13 37.30 8.23 -9.11
CA GLY A 13 37.54 6.92 -9.75
C GLY A 13 36.46 5.85 -9.52
N ASP A 14 35.56 6.06 -8.55
CA ASP A 14 34.41 5.19 -8.33
C ASP A 14 33.19 5.69 -9.11
N VAL A 15 32.57 4.79 -9.89
CA VAL A 15 31.27 5.04 -10.52
C VAL A 15 30.21 4.82 -9.45
N LEU A 16 29.84 5.87 -8.72
CA LEU A 16 28.61 5.87 -7.95
C LEU A 16 27.45 6.10 -8.91
N GLU A 17 26.61 5.09 -9.09
CA GLU A 17 25.33 5.27 -9.78
C GLU A 17 24.50 6.28 -8.98
N GLN A 18 24.41 7.52 -9.48
CA GLN A 18 23.39 8.45 -9.02
C GLN A 18 22.06 7.98 -9.60
N HIS A 19 21.34 7.16 -8.84
CA HIS A 19 19.94 6.88 -9.10
C HIS A 19 19.19 8.19 -8.87
N SER A 20 18.66 8.80 -9.94
CA SER A 20 17.77 9.95 -9.83
C SER A 20 16.64 9.58 -8.86
N VAL A 21 16.53 10.27 -7.74
CA VAL A 21 15.48 10.03 -6.76
C VAL A 21 14.14 10.37 -7.42
N TYR A 22 13.35 9.35 -7.77
CA TYR A 22 12.00 9.54 -8.28
C TYR A 22 11.22 10.38 -7.27
N GLN A 23 10.65 11.49 -7.74
CA GLN A 23 9.84 12.37 -6.90
C GLN A 23 8.38 11.90 -6.95
N ILE A 24 7.85 11.50 -5.81
CA ILE A 24 6.44 11.09 -5.70
C ILE A 24 5.56 12.32 -5.84
N LYS A 25 4.67 12.30 -6.84
CA LYS A 25 3.64 13.33 -7.00
C LYS A 25 2.51 13.06 -6.00
N LYS A 26 2.32 13.95 -5.03
CA LYS A 26 1.22 13.84 -4.05
C LYS A 26 0.01 14.64 -4.56
N ASN A 27 -0.93 13.95 -5.19
CA ASN A 27 -2.18 14.53 -5.71
C ASN A 27 -3.43 14.17 -4.86
N TRP A 28 -3.25 13.36 -3.82
CA TRP A 28 -4.28 13.04 -2.83
C TRP A 28 -4.27 14.06 -1.68
N GLN A 29 -5.40 14.16 -0.99
CA GLN A 29 -5.62 14.97 0.21
C GLN A 29 -5.02 14.32 1.45
N ASP A 30 -4.71 15.15 2.44
CA ASP A 30 -4.24 14.71 3.75
C ASP A 30 -5.30 13.86 4.47
N PHE A 31 -4.92 12.66 4.90
CA PHE A 31 -5.82 11.70 5.55
C PHE A 31 -6.34 12.16 6.92
N SER A 32 -5.68 13.12 7.57
CA SER A 32 -6.14 13.70 8.84
C SER A 32 -7.53 14.34 8.74
N LYS A 33 -8.00 14.64 7.52
CA LYS A 33 -9.37 15.10 7.25
C LYS A 33 -10.45 14.12 7.72
N TRP A 34 -10.19 12.81 7.69
CA TRP A 34 -11.18 11.79 8.01
C TRP A 34 -10.94 11.10 9.35
N THR A 35 -10.04 11.63 10.19
CA THR A 35 -9.84 11.10 11.55
C THR A 35 -11.12 11.28 12.36
N PRO A 36 -11.75 10.21 12.88
CA PRO A 36 -12.97 10.34 13.65
C PRO A 36 -12.72 11.16 14.92
N SER A 37 -13.58 12.15 15.20
CA SER A 37 -13.55 12.98 16.41
C SER A 37 -13.98 12.22 17.69
N GLY A 38 -14.29 10.92 17.58
CA GLY A 38 -14.91 10.12 18.64
C GLY A 38 -16.43 10.23 18.68
N GLU A 39 -17.04 10.99 17.77
CA GLU A 39 -18.50 11.15 17.66
C GLU A 39 -19.14 10.02 16.85
N VAL A 40 -20.41 9.71 17.16
CA VAL A 40 -21.21 8.75 16.39
C VAL A 40 -21.52 9.34 15.02
N ILE A 41 -20.98 8.74 13.97
CA ILE A 41 -21.21 9.13 12.57
C ILE A 41 -22.59 8.61 12.15
N LYS A 42 -23.43 9.47 11.56
CA LYS A 42 -24.72 9.02 11.00
C LYS A 42 -24.48 8.18 9.74
N VAL A 43 -25.37 7.23 9.46
CA VAL A 43 -25.27 6.35 8.27
C VAL A 43 -25.10 7.14 6.96
N SER A 44 -25.86 8.23 6.77
CA SER A 44 -25.76 9.06 5.56
C SER A 44 -24.43 9.83 5.45
N GLU A 45 -23.84 10.19 6.59
CA GLU A 45 -22.53 10.84 6.66
C GLU A 45 -21.43 9.81 6.41
N TYR A 46 -21.60 8.57 6.89
CA TYR A 46 -20.68 7.46 6.67
C TYR A 46 -20.51 7.13 5.19
N GLU A 47 -21.59 6.93 4.43
CA GLU A 47 -21.52 6.61 2.99
C GLU A 47 -20.75 7.70 2.22
N THR A 48 -21.14 8.96 2.44
CA THR A 48 -20.48 10.12 1.83
C THR A 48 -18.98 10.16 2.15
N MET A 49 -18.61 9.95 3.41
CA MET A 49 -17.21 9.93 3.82
C MET A 49 -16.44 8.78 3.20
N THR A 50 -17.01 7.57 3.13
CA THR A 50 -16.35 6.43 2.49
C THR A 50 -16.08 6.66 1.02
N ASP A 51 -17.00 7.31 0.30
CA ASP A 51 -16.81 7.63 -1.12
C ASP A 51 -15.74 8.71 -1.32
N GLU A 52 -15.71 9.74 -0.48
CA GLU A 52 -14.63 10.73 -0.50
C GLU A 52 -13.25 10.09 -0.24
N ILE A 53 -13.18 9.12 0.68
CA ILE A 53 -11.94 8.41 0.98
C ILE A 53 -11.53 7.53 -0.20
N ARG A 54 -12.46 6.81 -0.84
CA ARG A 54 -12.19 6.01 -2.05
C ARG A 54 -11.67 6.88 -3.19
N ASP A 55 -12.28 8.03 -3.43
CA ASP A 55 -11.81 9.00 -4.44
C ASP A 55 -10.39 9.49 -4.14
N ASN A 56 -10.05 9.64 -2.86
CA ASN A 56 -8.71 10.01 -2.43
C ASN A 56 -7.70 8.87 -2.60
N ASN A 57 -8.10 7.66 -2.21
CA ASN A 57 -7.33 6.43 -2.36
C ASN A 57 -7.03 6.13 -3.83
N ALA A 58 -7.97 6.41 -4.75
CA ALA A 58 -7.75 6.24 -6.19
C ALA A 58 -6.56 7.09 -6.69
N LYS A 59 -6.43 8.34 -6.22
CA LYS A 59 -5.31 9.24 -6.56
C LYS A 59 -3.98 8.75 -5.98
N LEU A 60 -4.01 8.28 -4.73
CA LEU A 60 -2.87 7.63 -4.08
C LEU A 60 -2.42 6.38 -4.86
N LEU A 61 -3.36 5.53 -5.28
CA LEU A 61 -3.08 4.30 -6.02
C LEU A 61 -2.55 4.58 -7.43
N GLU A 62 -3.03 5.62 -8.11
CA GLU A 62 -2.47 6.10 -9.37
C GLU A 62 -0.99 6.46 -9.20
N SER A 63 -0.69 7.28 -8.19
CA SER A 63 0.68 7.69 -7.86
C SER A 63 1.58 6.52 -7.42
N PHE A 64 1.01 5.53 -6.73
CA PHE A 64 1.69 4.27 -6.42
C PHE A 64 2.04 3.49 -7.70
N GLY A 65 1.13 3.48 -8.69
CA GLY A 65 1.39 2.89 -10.00
C GLY A 65 2.55 3.57 -10.74
N GLU A 66 2.54 4.91 -10.78
CA GLU A 66 3.64 5.69 -11.37
C GLU A 66 4.97 5.41 -10.66
N TYR A 67 4.96 5.31 -9.33
CA TYR A 67 6.14 4.94 -8.53
C TYR A 67 6.70 3.56 -8.92
N LEU A 68 5.83 2.55 -9.04
CA LEU A 68 6.23 1.19 -9.43
C LEU A 68 6.77 1.14 -10.87
N GLU A 69 6.20 1.92 -11.78
CA GLU A 69 6.71 2.02 -13.15
C GLU A 69 8.07 2.72 -13.19
N ALA A 70 8.19 3.87 -12.53
CA ALA A 70 9.36 4.72 -12.62
C ALA A 70 10.56 4.15 -11.86
N LYS A 71 10.35 3.62 -10.64
CA LYS A 71 11.44 3.19 -9.76
C LYS A 71 11.72 1.68 -9.87
N GLU A 72 10.66 0.88 -9.90
CA GLU A 72 10.78 -0.59 -9.88
C GLU A 72 10.75 -1.22 -11.29
N LYS A 73 10.47 -0.42 -12.33
CA LYS A 73 10.42 -0.84 -13.74
C LYS A 73 9.50 -2.03 -13.98
N LEU A 74 8.40 -2.11 -13.23
CA LEU A 74 7.45 -3.21 -13.34
C LEU A 74 6.55 -3.06 -14.57
N SER A 75 6.08 -4.19 -15.10
CA SER A 75 5.10 -4.17 -16.19
C SER A 75 3.73 -3.68 -15.71
N GLN A 76 2.95 -3.08 -16.60
CA GLN A 76 1.59 -2.59 -16.32
C GLN A 76 0.67 -3.68 -15.73
N ARG A 77 0.80 -4.94 -16.17
CA ARG A 77 0.06 -6.08 -15.58
C ARG A 77 0.41 -6.28 -14.10
N VAL A 78 1.68 -6.18 -13.75
CA VAL A 78 2.16 -6.36 -12.38
C VAL A 78 1.79 -5.16 -11.51
N ILE A 79 1.87 -3.95 -12.06
CA ILE A 79 1.44 -2.71 -11.40
C ILE A 79 -0.04 -2.79 -11.03
N LYS A 80 -0.89 -3.15 -12.00
CA LYS A 80 -2.34 -3.29 -11.77
C LYS A 80 -2.65 -4.25 -10.63
N ARG A 81 -1.99 -5.41 -10.57
CA ARG A 81 -2.15 -6.35 -9.46
C ARG A 81 -1.73 -5.75 -8.11
N HIS A 82 -0.65 -4.97 -8.07
CA HIS A 82 -0.23 -4.30 -6.84
C HIS A 82 -1.23 -3.24 -6.38
N GLN A 83 -1.80 -2.48 -7.32
CA GLN A 83 -2.85 -1.49 -7.03
C GLN A 83 -4.15 -2.17 -6.55
N GLU A 84 -4.59 -3.22 -7.24
CA GLU A 84 -5.77 -4.01 -6.83
C GLU A 84 -5.61 -4.56 -5.41
N ASN A 85 -4.46 -5.17 -5.11
CA ASN A 85 -4.16 -5.68 -3.77
C ASN A 85 -4.14 -4.57 -2.70
N ALA A 86 -3.65 -3.37 -3.04
CA ALA A 86 -3.66 -2.23 -2.13
C ALA A 86 -5.06 -1.66 -1.93
N SER A 87 -5.86 -1.57 -2.99
CA SER A 87 -7.28 -1.18 -2.93
C SER A 87 -8.09 -2.13 -2.02
N LEU A 88 -7.87 -3.45 -2.11
CA LEU A 88 -8.51 -4.41 -1.19
C LEU A 88 -8.22 -4.10 0.28
N PHE A 89 -7.05 -3.55 0.60
CA PHE A 89 -6.73 -3.16 1.96
C PHE A 89 -7.41 -1.82 2.33
N ILE A 90 -7.20 -0.77 1.54
CA ILE A 90 -7.58 0.59 1.94
C ILE A 90 -9.05 0.94 1.65
N ASP A 91 -9.67 0.33 0.65
CA ASP A 91 -11.05 0.61 0.24
C ASP A 91 -12.04 -0.44 0.74
N ASP A 92 -11.64 -1.71 0.74
CA ASP A 92 -12.52 -2.80 1.16
C ASP A 92 -12.33 -3.09 2.64
N TYR A 93 -11.13 -3.49 3.06
CA TYR A 93 -10.90 -3.91 4.44
C TYR A 93 -11.06 -2.76 5.45
N LEU A 94 -10.33 -1.66 5.28
CA LEU A 94 -10.35 -0.56 6.26
C LEU A 94 -11.72 0.08 6.37
N LEU A 95 -12.39 0.32 5.23
CA LEU A 95 -13.69 0.97 5.22
C LEU A 95 -14.81 0.05 5.69
N TYR A 96 -14.70 -1.27 5.48
CA TYR A 96 -15.73 -2.23 5.95
C TYR A 96 -15.94 -2.20 7.46
N TYR A 97 -14.89 -1.92 8.24
CA TYR A 97 -14.95 -1.90 9.71
C TYR A 97 -15.09 -0.50 10.32
N GLY A 98 -15.15 0.56 9.51
CA GLY A 98 -15.35 1.94 9.97
C GLY A 98 -14.72 2.98 9.06
N ILE A 99 -14.76 4.26 9.45
CA ILE A 99 -13.99 5.32 8.78
C ILE A 99 -12.54 5.24 9.26
N LYS A 100 -11.81 4.28 8.68
CA LYS A 100 -10.39 4.05 8.93
C LYS A 100 -9.58 4.47 7.72
N THR A 101 -8.38 5.01 7.95
CA THR A 101 -7.46 5.44 6.88
C THR A 101 -6.11 4.75 7.02
N LEU A 102 -5.28 4.81 5.98
CA LEU A 102 -3.94 4.23 6.05
C LEU A 102 -3.04 4.88 7.11
N THR A 103 -3.29 6.13 7.50
CA THR A 103 -2.48 6.84 8.50
C THR A 103 -2.93 6.56 9.93
N THR A 104 -4.21 6.24 10.12
CA THR A 104 -4.78 5.90 11.44
C THR A 104 -4.65 4.41 11.77
N ASP A 105 -4.71 3.53 10.76
CA ASP A 105 -4.91 2.10 10.94
C ASP A 105 -3.91 1.23 10.14
N ALA A 106 -2.73 1.76 9.80
CA ALA A 106 -1.69 1.03 9.05
C ALA A 106 -1.38 -0.39 9.59
N LEU A 107 -1.43 -0.58 10.91
CA LEU A 107 -1.11 -1.86 11.57
C LEU A 107 -2.16 -2.95 11.32
N GLU A 108 -3.34 -2.58 10.86
CA GLU A 108 -4.38 -3.54 10.47
C GLU A 108 -3.97 -4.44 9.29
N VAL A 109 -2.93 -4.06 8.53
CA VAL A 109 -2.41 -4.88 7.42
C VAL A 109 -2.04 -6.30 7.86
N GLY A 110 -1.65 -6.50 9.13
CA GLY A 110 -1.39 -7.82 9.69
C GLY A 110 -2.65 -8.68 9.67
N ALA A 111 -3.73 -8.21 10.31
CA ALA A 111 -5.01 -8.90 10.39
C ALA A 111 -5.64 -9.08 9.00
N PHE A 112 -5.56 -8.05 8.15
CA PHE A 112 -6.00 -8.11 6.77
C PHE A 112 -5.39 -9.31 6.01
N ILE A 113 -4.06 -9.49 6.06
CA ILE A 113 -3.38 -10.56 5.34
C ILE A 113 -3.63 -11.93 5.98
N SER A 114 -3.49 -12.04 7.30
CA SER A 114 -3.49 -13.34 7.99
C SER A 114 -4.88 -13.91 8.24
N ASP A 115 -5.91 -13.07 8.17
CA ASP A 115 -7.27 -13.43 8.56
C ASP A 115 -8.26 -13.07 7.46
N TRP A 116 -8.58 -11.79 7.31
CA TRP A 116 -9.67 -11.35 6.44
C TRP A 116 -9.51 -11.80 4.99
N TYR A 117 -8.32 -11.65 4.40
CA TYR A 117 -8.07 -12.07 3.03
C TYR A 117 -8.18 -13.59 2.85
N VAL A 118 -7.78 -14.37 3.85
CA VAL A 118 -7.88 -15.83 3.82
C VAL A 118 -9.33 -16.28 3.95
N GLU A 119 -10.12 -15.62 4.79
CA GLU A 119 -11.52 -15.98 5.03
C GLU A 119 -12.48 -15.51 3.93
N LYS A 120 -12.25 -14.33 3.35
CA LYS A 120 -13.23 -13.69 2.46
C LYS A 120 -13.18 -14.18 1.01
N PHE A 121 -12.11 -14.84 0.59
CA PHE A 121 -11.92 -15.22 -0.81
C PHE A 121 -11.81 -16.74 -0.97
N LEU A 122 -12.87 -17.35 -1.52
CA LEU A 122 -13.08 -18.80 -1.65
C LEU A 122 -12.00 -19.58 -2.43
N GLN A 123 -11.09 -18.91 -3.14
CA GLN A 123 -10.07 -19.54 -4.00
C GLN A 123 -8.65 -19.06 -3.71
N VAL A 124 -8.40 -18.48 -2.53
CA VAL A 124 -7.05 -18.07 -2.13
C VAL A 124 -6.18 -19.29 -1.89
N ASN A 125 -4.99 -19.27 -2.47
CA ASN A 125 -3.94 -20.26 -2.21
C ASN A 125 -2.65 -19.58 -1.68
N LEU A 126 -1.64 -20.40 -1.35
CA LEU A 126 -0.36 -19.94 -0.79
C LEU A 126 0.36 -18.90 -1.66
N LEU A 127 0.22 -19.00 -2.99
CA LEU A 127 0.78 -18.05 -3.94
C LEU A 127 0.04 -16.70 -3.87
N ASN A 128 -1.29 -16.70 -3.77
CA ASN A 128 -2.08 -15.48 -3.61
C ASN A 128 -1.65 -14.71 -2.35
N VAL A 129 -1.51 -15.38 -1.20
CA VAL A 129 -1.07 -14.74 0.07
C VAL A 129 0.35 -14.17 -0.06
N SER A 130 1.26 -14.90 -0.73
CA SER A 130 2.62 -14.42 -0.99
C SER A 130 2.66 -13.16 -1.86
N GLN A 131 1.82 -13.14 -2.90
CA GLN A 131 1.69 -12.00 -3.81
C GLN A 131 1.05 -10.79 -3.11
N LEU A 132 0.05 -11.01 -2.26
CA LEU A 132 -0.54 -9.97 -1.42
C LEU A 132 0.52 -9.35 -0.50
N GLY A 133 1.26 -10.18 0.24
CA GLY A 133 2.33 -9.71 1.12
C GLY A 133 3.44 -8.94 0.40
N THR A 134 3.79 -9.35 -0.82
CA THR A 134 4.74 -8.61 -1.67
C THR A 134 4.18 -7.25 -2.08
N SER A 135 2.90 -7.21 -2.43
CA SER A 135 2.20 -5.97 -2.79
C SER A 135 2.17 -5.01 -1.60
N MET A 136 1.82 -5.51 -0.41
CA MET A 136 1.76 -4.69 0.80
C MET A 136 3.13 -4.13 1.17
N LYS A 137 4.20 -4.93 1.08
CA LYS A 137 5.56 -4.41 1.33
C LYS A 137 5.93 -3.26 0.39
N LYS A 138 5.57 -3.36 -0.90
CA LYS A 138 5.83 -2.29 -1.88
C LYS A 138 4.97 -1.07 -1.60
N PHE A 139 3.70 -1.27 -1.26
CA PHE A 139 2.78 -0.20 -0.93
C PHE A 139 3.23 0.59 0.30
N PHE A 140 3.56 -0.09 1.40
CA PHE A 140 4.08 0.57 2.60
C PHE A 140 5.46 1.22 2.38
N LYS A 141 6.29 0.70 1.48
CA LYS A 141 7.53 1.38 1.09
C LYS A 141 7.24 2.69 0.34
N PHE A 142 6.26 2.69 -0.56
CA PHE A 142 5.79 3.89 -1.23
C PHE A 142 5.25 4.92 -0.23
N LEU A 143 4.43 4.50 0.74
CA LEU A 143 3.89 5.37 1.78
C LEU A 143 4.99 6.01 2.65
N GLU A 144 6.01 5.24 3.03
CA GLU A 144 7.18 5.74 3.74
C GLU A 144 7.89 6.84 2.94
N GLU A 145 8.17 6.59 1.65
CA GLU A 145 8.85 7.56 0.79
C GLU A 145 7.98 8.78 0.46
N ALA A 146 6.66 8.61 0.46
CA ALA A 146 5.71 9.70 0.33
C ALA A 146 5.56 10.51 1.63
N ASN A 147 6.20 10.11 2.74
CA ASN A 147 6.01 10.67 4.09
C ASN A 147 4.56 10.59 4.60
N GLU A 148 3.82 9.57 4.19
CA GLU A 148 2.49 9.26 4.76
C GLU A 148 2.59 8.47 6.06
N ILE A 149 3.68 7.73 6.23
CA ILE A 149 4.00 7.00 7.47
C ILE A 149 5.44 7.31 7.89
N PRO A 150 5.73 7.41 9.20
CA PRO A 150 7.10 7.53 9.69
C PRO A 150 7.95 6.31 9.36
N SER A 151 9.24 6.51 9.09
CA SER A 151 10.19 5.40 8.88
C SER A 151 10.31 4.47 10.10
N SER A 152 10.10 4.99 11.32
CA SER A 152 10.06 4.19 12.55
C SER A 152 8.97 3.11 12.49
N ASP A 153 7.85 3.42 11.85
CA ASP A 153 6.68 2.55 11.80
C ASP A 153 6.79 1.58 10.62
N ALA A 154 7.37 2.04 9.51
CA ALA A 154 7.53 1.29 8.28
C ALA A 154 8.33 -0.02 8.48
N GLU A 155 9.36 -0.04 9.34
CA GLU A 155 10.11 -1.26 9.65
C GLU A 155 9.25 -2.30 10.39
N GLY A 156 8.53 -1.86 11.43
CA GLY A 156 7.61 -2.70 12.18
C GLY A 156 6.51 -3.28 11.29
N ILE A 157 5.95 -2.47 10.39
CA ILE A 157 4.93 -2.90 9.44
C ILE A 157 5.49 -3.94 8.46
N ARG A 158 6.71 -3.78 7.93
CA ARG A 158 7.33 -4.78 7.04
C ARG A 158 7.52 -6.13 7.73
N LEU A 159 7.91 -6.13 9.01
CA LEU A 159 8.01 -7.35 9.82
C LEU A 159 6.63 -7.96 10.08
N MET A 160 5.64 -7.14 10.39
CA MET A 160 4.25 -7.57 10.58
C MET A 160 3.70 -8.25 9.33
N ILE A 161 3.86 -7.65 8.15
CA ILE A 161 3.46 -8.25 6.87
C ILE A 161 4.14 -9.60 6.66
N LYS A 162 5.44 -9.71 6.96
CA LYS A 162 6.18 -11.00 6.85
C LYS A 162 5.57 -12.07 7.75
N ASN A 163 5.22 -11.73 8.99
CA ASN A 163 4.62 -12.66 9.92
C ASN A 163 3.19 -13.02 9.51
N ALA A 164 2.40 -12.04 9.08
CA ALA A 164 1.03 -12.24 8.63
C ALA A 164 0.92 -13.16 7.41
N VAL A 165 1.84 -13.05 6.44
CA VAL A 165 1.92 -13.99 5.30
C VAL A 165 2.12 -15.43 5.78
N LYS A 166 3.04 -15.66 6.72
CA LYS A 166 3.27 -17.00 7.28
C LYS A 166 2.04 -17.54 7.97
N GLN A 167 1.35 -16.71 8.76
CA GLN A 167 0.13 -17.11 9.46
C GLN A 167 -1.00 -17.43 8.48
N GLY A 168 -1.21 -16.58 7.47
CA GLY A 168 -2.22 -16.83 6.44
C GLY A 168 -1.96 -18.12 5.66
N GLN A 169 -0.70 -18.42 5.33
CA GLN A 169 -0.31 -19.68 4.69
C GLN A 169 -0.59 -20.89 5.58
N LEU A 170 -0.20 -20.81 6.86
CA LEU A 170 -0.44 -21.88 7.83
C LEU A 170 -1.95 -22.17 7.98
N ARG A 171 -2.80 -21.14 7.93
CA ARG A 171 -4.26 -21.32 7.98
C ARG A 171 -4.80 -22.08 6.78
N LEU A 172 -4.34 -21.74 5.58
CA LEU A 172 -4.74 -22.43 4.34
C LEU A 172 -4.26 -23.88 4.29
N GLU A 173 -3.13 -24.19 4.91
CA GLU A 173 -2.62 -25.57 5.00
C GLU A 173 -3.44 -26.44 5.97
N ASN A 174 -4.16 -25.80 6.91
CA ASN A 174 -4.94 -26.46 7.94
C ASN A 174 -6.47 -26.44 7.69
N SER A 175 -6.92 -25.85 6.58
CA SER A 175 -8.33 -25.76 6.16
C SER A 175 -8.72 -26.88 5.20
#